data_AF-A0A8S8Y8D8-F1
#
_entry.id   AF-A0A8S8Y8D8-F1
#
_cell.length_a   1.000
_cell.length_b   1.000
_cell.length_c   1.000
_cell.angle_alpha   90.00
_cell.angle_beta   90.00
_cell.angle_gamma   90.00
#
_symmetry.space_group_name_H-M   'P 1'
#
loop_
_entity.id
_entity.type
_entity.pdbx_description
1 polymer ?
#
loop_
_entity_poly.entity_id
_entity_poly.type
_entity_poly.pdbx_seq_one_letter_code
_entity_poly.pdbx_strand_id
1 'polypeptide(L)'
;MAKDEGSASDANDSHDEHAKAKDRESKELQEIRQRRQGGGRMFLSKIEDFVLLGGVAYGILFALLLFSMSAGMLGNSTTLDHTASTTFLDIGDECTEITDEPWLNIFPDPDQELFSIAGHNLPNGEAYLNYTFFSHVNEETKGVVEEAYGSNETVRTINKADRSNGRAFFKAPYSELPEGHYELEFKVTVYEERDHLVDRGHGHHVEER
;
A
#
# COMPACT_ATOMS: atom_id res chain seq x y z
N MET A 1 -11.49 60.87 -85.40
CA MET A 1 -10.72 59.84 -84.67
C MET A 1 -11.14 59.92 -83.22
N ALA A 2 -11.87 58.90 -82.76
CA ALA A 2 -12.22 58.74 -81.35
C ALA A 2 -11.02 58.12 -80.61
N LYS A 3 -10.71 58.63 -79.42
CA LYS A 3 -10.10 57.81 -78.37
C LYS A 3 -10.67 58.23 -77.02
N ASP A 4 -11.45 57.29 -76.51
CA ASP A 4 -12.19 57.24 -75.28
C ASP A 4 -11.27 56.65 -74.20
N GLU A 5 -11.09 57.32 -73.06
CA GLU A 5 -10.59 56.72 -71.82
C GLU A 5 -11.20 57.47 -70.61
N GLY A 6 -12.53 57.48 -70.53
CA GLY A 6 -13.28 57.81 -69.32
C GLY A 6 -13.83 56.55 -68.68
N SER A 7 -12.99 55.69 -68.08
CA SER A 7 -13.46 54.41 -67.51
C SER A 7 -12.52 53.79 -66.45
N ALA A 8 -11.82 54.59 -65.65
CA ALA A 8 -10.94 54.05 -64.60
C ALA A 8 -11.27 54.52 -63.17
N SER A 9 -12.02 55.61 -62.98
CA SER A 9 -12.28 56.16 -61.64
C SER A 9 -13.56 55.63 -60.98
N ASP A 10 -14.58 55.23 -61.74
CA ASP A 10 -15.88 54.77 -61.20
C ASP A 10 -15.89 53.28 -60.79
N ALA A 11 -14.98 52.47 -61.34
CA ALA A 11 -14.88 51.05 -61.02
C ALA A 11 -14.17 50.79 -59.68
N ASN A 12 -13.34 51.73 -59.22
CA ASN A 12 -12.58 51.56 -57.97
C ASN A 12 -13.39 51.99 -56.74
N ASP A 13 -14.21 53.04 -56.87
CA ASP A 13 -15.05 53.56 -55.77
C ASP A 13 -16.22 52.61 -55.45
N SER A 14 -16.79 51.97 -56.47
CA SER A 14 -17.80 50.92 -56.30
C SER A 14 -17.26 49.64 -55.64
N HIS A 15 -16.00 49.28 -55.92
CA HIS A 15 -15.32 48.16 -55.27
C HIS A 15 -15.02 48.44 -53.79
N ASP A 16 -14.63 49.67 -53.44
CA ASP A 16 -14.37 50.08 -52.06
C ASP A 16 -15.64 50.17 -51.21
N GLU A 17 -16.76 50.66 -51.77
CA GLU A 17 -18.06 50.66 -51.07
C GLU A 17 -18.59 49.23 -50.85
N HIS A 18 -18.42 48.34 -51.83
CA HIS A 18 -18.74 46.92 -51.67
C HIS A 18 -17.86 46.22 -50.64
N ALA A 19 -16.57 46.58 -50.54
CA ALA A 19 -15.66 46.04 -49.53
C ALA A 19 -16.03 46.52 -48.12
N LYS A 20 -16.34 47.81 -47.94
CA LYS A 20 -16.81 48.37 -46.66
C LYS A 20 -18.15 47.78 -46.23
N ALA A 21 -19.07 47.55 -47.18
CA ALA A 21 -20.36 46.91 -46.90
C ALA A 21 -20.16 45.46 -46.42
N LYS A 22 -19.28 44.70 -47.07
CA LYS A 22 -18.95 43.32 -46.69
C LYS A 22 -18.22 43.24 -45.35
N ASP A 23 -17.37 44.21 -45.03
CA ASP A 23 -16.72 44.34 -43.72
C ASP A 23 -17.73 44.67 -42.61
N ARG A 24 -18.74 45.49 -42.93
CA ARG A 24 -19.84 45.78 -42.00
C ARG A 24 -20.71 44.56 -41.75
N GLU A 25 -21.09 43.84 -42.81
CA GLU A 25 -21.88 42.61 -42.70
C GLU A 25 -21.12 41.52 -41.95
N SER A 26 -19.83 41.34 -42.23
CA SER A 26 -19.01 40.35 -41.53
C SER A 26 -18.82 40.69 -40.06
N LYS A 27 -18.70 41.98 -39.71
CA LYS A 27 -18.65 42.47 -38.33
C LYS A 27 -19.96 42.23 -37.58
N GLU A 28 -21.10 42.49 -38.21
CA GLU A 28 -22.42 42.21 -37.63
C GLU A 28 -22.67 40.70 -37.48
N LEU A 29 -22.25 39.89 -38.45
CA LEU A 29 -22.32 38.43 -38.38
C LEU A 29 -21.41 37.87 -37.27
N GLN A 30 -20.25 38.47 -37.05
CA GLN A 30 -19.32 38.10 -35.99
C GLN A 30 -19.89 38.48 -34.61
N GLU A 31 -20.54 39.64 -34.50
CA GLU A 31 -21.24 40.05 -33.30
C GLU A 31 -22.44 39.14 -32.98
N ILE A 32 -23.24 38.75 -33.98
CA ILE A 32 -24.34 37.78 -33.82
C ILE A 32 -23.79 36.41 -33.41
N ARG A 33 -22.68 35.96 -34.02
CA ARG A 33 -22.01 34.72 -33.64
C ARG A 33 -21.53 34.80 -32.18
N GLN A 34 -20.96 35.92 -31.76
CA GLN A 34 -20.50 36.13 -30.38
C GLN A 34 -21.65 36.18 -29.36
N ARG A 35 -22.81 36.74 -29.73
CA ARG A 35 -24.02 36.72 -28.90
C ARG A 35 -24.64 35.31 -28.82
N ARG A 36 -24.59 34.53 -29.90
CA ARG A 36 -25.13 33.16 -29.96
C ARG A 36 -24.21 32.10 -29.37
N GLN A 37 -22.89 32.26 -29.48
CA GLN A 37 -21.90 31.33 -28.96
C GLN A 37 -21.46 31.65 -27.52
N GLY A 38 -22.10 32.63 -26.86
CA GLY A 38 -21.74 33.01 -25.49
C GLY A 38 -20.31 33.56 -25.45
N GLY A 39 -20.15 34.81 -25.85
CA GLY A 39 -18.85 35.45 -26.01
C GLY A 39 -17.87 35.16 -24.87
N GLY A 40 -16.82 34.40 -25.19
CA GLY A 40 -15.46 34.48 -24.64
C GLY A 40 -15.27 34.49 -23.12
N ARG A 41 -16.29 34.24 -22.31
CA ARG A 41 -16.14 34.10 -20.88
C ARG A 41 -15.87 32.63 -20.61
N MET A 42 -14.59 32.34 -20.34
CA MET A 42 -14.17 31.12 -19.68
C MET A 42 -15.21 30.76 -18.62
N PHE A 43 -15.55 29.46 -18.56
CA PHE A 43 -16.56 28.76 -17.77
C PHE A 43 -16.57 29.03 -16.24
N LEU A 44 -16.42 30.28 -15.81
CA LEU A 44 -16.20 30.75 -14.45
C LEU A 44 -16.80 32.16 -14.26
N SER A 45 -18.03 32.39 -14.72
CA SER A 45 -18.67 33.72 -14.62
C SER A 45 -19.95 33.75 -13.80
N LYS A 46 -20.49 32.59 -13.41
CA LYS A 46 -21.67 32.49 -12.54
C LYS A 46 -21.37 31.69 -11.29
N ILE A 47 -22.13 31.94 -10.22
CA ILE A 47 -21.94 31.30 -8.91
C ILE A 47 -22.10 29.76 -8.99
N GLU A 48 -22.86 29.29 -9.96
CA GLU A 48 -23.04 27.87 -10.29
C GLU A 48 -21.72 27.23 -10.78
N ASP A 49 -20.87 28.00 -11.47
CA ASP A 49 -19.56 27.53 -11.93
C ASP A 49 -18.61 27.28 -10.75
N PHE A 50 -18.80 27.94 -9.60
CA PHE A 50 -17.98 27.69 -8.39
C PHE A 50 -18.33 26.37 -7.73
N VAL A 51 -19.62 25.98 -7.72
CA VAL A 51 -20.05 24.67 -7.21
C VAL A 51 -19.53 23.57 -8.13
N LEU A 52 -19.59 23.78 -9.44
CA LEU A 52 -19.06 22.84 -10.43
C LEU A 52 -17.52 22.71 -10.32
N LEU A 53 -16.81 23.84 -10.18
CA LEU A 53 -15.36 23.84 -9.95
C LEU A 53 -14.99 23.16 -8.63
N GLY A 54 -15.76 23.39 -7.57
CA GLY A 54 -15.59 22.73 -6.27
C GLY A 54 -15.80 21.21 -6.38
N GLY A 55 -16.82 20.77 -7.11
CA GLY A 55 -17.08 19.35 -7.38
C GLY A 55 -15.97 18.69 -8.21
N VAL A 56 -15.44 19.38 -9.22
CA VAL A 56 -14.29 18.90 -10.02
C VAL A 56 -13.03 18.84 -9.16
N ALA A 57 -12.74 19.87 -8.37
CA ALA A 57 -11.58 19.88 -7.47
C ALA A 57 -11.69 18.76 -6.41
N TYR A 58 -12.88 18.55 -5.84
CA TYR A 58 -13.15 17.45 -4.92
C TYR A 58 -12.97 16.08 -5.60
N GLY A 59 -13.48 15.92 -6.82
CA GLY A 59 -13.32 14.69 -7.60
C GLY A 59 -11.86 14.37 -7.91
N ILE A 60 -11.05 15.38 -8.24
CA ILE A 60 -9.60 15.21 -8.47
C ILE A 60 -8.90 14.83 -7.16
N LEU A 61 -9.19 15.52 -6.04
CA LEU A 61 -8.64 15.20 -4.73
C LEU A 61 -8.97 13.76 -4.31
N PHE A 62 -10.23 13.37 -4.47
CA PHE A 62 -10.71 12.03 -4.16
C PHE A 62 -10.05 10.97 -5.06
N ALA A 63 -9.93 11.23 -6.36
CA ALA A 63 -9.25 10.33 -7.29
C ALA A 63 -7.75 10.19 -6.96
N LEU A 64 -7.08 11.28 -6.56
CA LEU A 64 -5.68 11.24 -6.13
C LEU A 64 -5.50 10.44 -4.85
N LEU A 65 -6.41 10.56 -3.89
CA LEU A 65 -6.41 9.76 -2.66
C LEU A 65 -6.66 8.27 -2.95
N LEU A 66 -7.62 7.94 -3.81
CA LEU A 66 -7.87 6.55 -4.22
C LEU A 66 -6.69 5.97 -4.99
N PHE A 67 -6.09 6.75 -5.89
CA PHE A 67 -4.94 6.30 -6.65
C PHE A 67 -3.70 6.15 -5.77
N SER A 68 -3.47 7.02 -4.79
CA SER A 68 -2.34 6.90 -3.88
C SER A 68 -2.44 5.67 -2.98
N MET A 69 -3.64 5.36 -2.47
CA MET A 69 -3.89 4.11 -1.75
C MET A 69 -3.73 2.89 -2.66
N SER A 70 -4.32 2.92 -3.86
CA SER A 70 -4.28 1.77 -4.78
C SER A 70 -2.90 1.51 -5.39
N ALA A 71 -2.06 2.54 -5.53
CA ALA A 71 -0.70 2.44 -6.05
C ALA A 71 0.33 2.09 -4.95
N GLY A 72 -0.09 1.98 -3.68
CA GLY A 72 0.81 1.72 -2.55
C GLY A 72 1.79 2.87 -2.27
N MET A 73 1.49 4.09 -2.75
CA MET A 73 2.41 5.23 -2.71
C MET A 73 2.56 5.81 -1.30
N LEU A 74 1.68 5.44 -0.37
CA LEU A 74 1.70 5.82 1.04
C LEU A 74 2.56 4.88 1.92
N GLY A 75 3.28 3.94 1.31
CA GLY A 75 4.24 3.07 1.98
C GLY A 75 3.62 1.80 2.56
N ASN A 76 4.46 0.81 2.82
CA ASN A 76 4.08 -0.53 3.28
C ASN A 76 3.81 -0.56 4.80
N SER A 77 3.24 0.51 5.37
CA SER A 77 3.19 0.70 6.82
C SER A 77 1.78 0.58 7.37
N THR A 78 1.58 -0.48 8.16
CA THR A 78 0.43 -0.73 9.04
C THR A 78 0.19 0.37 10.08
N THR A 79 1.12 1.32 10.24
CA THR A 79 0.95 2.47 11.14
C THR A 79 -0.15 3.43 10.67
N LEU A 80 -0.36 3.55 9.35
CA LEU A 80 -1.41 4.40 8.78
C LEU A 80 -2.78 3.72 8.88
N ASP A 81 -2.82 2.39 8.73
CA ASP A 81 -4.03 1.60 8.94
C ASP A 81 -4.43 1.53 10.43
N HIS A 82 -3.46 1.48 11.34
CA HIS A 82 -3.70 1.53 12.80
C HIS A 82 -4.24 2.90 13.25
N THR A 83 -3.63 3.99 12.79
CA THR A 83 -4.15 5.34 13.07
C THR A 83 -5.53 5.57 12.45
N ALA A 84 -5.83 4.96 11.28
CA ALA A 84 -7.16 5.00 10.69
C ALA A 84 -8.19 4.15 11.44
N SER A 85 -7.83 2.96 11.97
CA SER A 85 -8.73 2.11 12.76
C SER A 85 -9.06 2.71 14.14
N THR A 86 -8.27 3.67 14.64
CA THR A 86 -8.63 4.44 15.85
C THR A 86 -9.68 5.54 15.61
N THR A 87 -10.16 5.70 14.36
CA THR A 87 -11.17 6.70 14.03
C THR A 87 -12.59 6.14 14.15
N PHE A 88 -13.55 7.00 14.50
CA PHE A 88 -14.97 6.66 14.70
C PHE A 88 -15.68 5.99 13.50
N LEU A 89 -15.06 5.94 12.33
CA LEU A 89 -15.62 5.35 11.11
C LEU A 89 -15.36 3.84 11.00
N ASP A 90 -14.45 3.28 11.79
CA ASP A 90 -14.19 1.85 11.84
C ASP A 90 -14.42 1.34 13.28
N ILE A 91 -15.63 0.81 13.54
CA ILE A 91 -16.05 0.23 14.84
C ILE A 91 -15.58 -1.24 14.94
N GLY A 92 -14.72 -1.69 14.03
CA GLY A 92 -14.06 -3.00 14.11
C GLY A 92 -13.01 -3.05 15.22
N ASP A 93 -12.81 -4.23 15.80
CA ASP A 93 -11.72 -4.47 16.73
C ASP A 93 -10.37 -4.09 16.10
N GLU A 94 -9.47 -3.58 16.94
CA GLU A 94 -8.12 -3.13 16.59
C GLU A 94 -7.44 -4.13 15.65
N CYS A 95 -7.06 -3.65 14.46
CA CYS A 95 -6.30 -4.46 13.51
C CYS A 95 -5.07 -5.01 14.23
N THR A 96 -4.92 -6.33 14.26
CA THR A 96 -3.77 -6.98 14.90
C THR A 96 -2.50 -6.40 14.30
N GLU A 97 -1.70 -5.74 15.13
CA GLU A 97 -0.45 -5.13 14.74
C GLU A 97 0.41 -6.15 13.99
N ILE A 98 0.61 -5.92 12.69
CA ILE A 98 1.71 -6.57 11.97
C ILE A 98 2.94 -5.78 12.40
N THR A 99 3.42 -6.03 13.61
CA THR A 99 4.73 -5.52 14.03
C THR A 99 5.77 -6.18 13.13
N ASP A 100 6.71 -5.38 12.62
CA ASP A 100 7.92 -5.89 11.96
C ASP A 100 8.90 -6.51 12.97
N GLU A 101 8.49 -6.65 14.23
CA GLU A 101 9.21 -7.37 15.28
C GLU A 101 8.75 -8.84 15.38
N PRO A 102 9.66 -9.78 15.67
CA PRO A 102 9.30 -11.17 15.92
C PRO A 102 8.48 -11.32 17.20
N TRP A 103 7.35 -12.03 17.15
CA TRP A 103 6.51 -12.30 18.33
C TRP A 103 6.00 -13.73 18.34
N LEU A 104 5.58 -14.18 19.53
CA LEU A 104 5.09 -15.53 19.76
C LEU A 104 3.67 -15.51 20.29
N ASN A 105 2.83 -16.38 19.73
CA ASN A 105 1.49 -16.65 20.22
C ASN A 105 1.40 -18.09 20.73
N ILE A 106 0.84 -18.27 21.93
CA ILE A 106 0.58 -19.59 22.51
C ILE A 106 -0.88 -19.63 22.93
N PHE A 107 -1.62 -20.62 22.45
CA PHE A 107 -3.02 -20.82 22.84
C PHE A 107 -3.33 -22.30 23.07
N PRO A 108 -4.11 -22.62 24.11
CA PRO A 108 -4.63 -23.96 24.32
C PRO A 108 -5.78 -24.24 23.33
N ASP A 109 -5.80 -25.45 22.79
CA ASP A 109 -6.90 -26.00 21.98
C ASP A 109 -7.50 -27.19 22.75
N PRO A 110 -8.50 -26.94 23.63
CA PRO A 110 -9.08 -27.97 24.50
C PRO A 110 -9.82 -29.06 23.75
N ASP A 111 -10.37 -28.77 22.57
CA ASP A 111 -11.14 -29.73 21.78
C ASP A 111 -10.26 -30.80 21.13
N GLN A 112 -9.00 -30.47 20.87
CA GLN A 112 -8.01 -31.36 20.27
C GLN A 112 -6.92 -31.80 21.23
N GLU A 113 -6.96 -31.35 22.49
CA GLU A 113 -5.96 -31.63 23.52
C GLU A 113 -4.52 -31.23 23.13
N LEU A 114 -4.37 -30.05 22.52
CA LEU A 114 -3.09 -29.52 22.00
C LEU A 114 -2.80 -28.11 22.52
N PHE A 115 -1.54 -27.83 22.81
CA PHE A 115 -1.05 -26.44 22.85
C PHE A 115 -0.56 -26.05 21.46
N SER A 116 -1.19 -25.05 20.87
CA SER A 116 -0.79 -24.50 19.58
C SER A 116 0.11 -23.29 19.78
N ILE A 117 1.26 -23.32 19.12
CA ILE A 117 2.29 -22.31 19.26
C ILE A 117 2.64 -21.78 17.88
N ALA A 118 2.55 -20.46 17.72
CA ALA A 118 2.79 -19.78 16.45
C ALA A 118 3.81 -18.66 16.64
N GLY A 119 4.94 -18.77 15.95
CA GLY A 119 5.90 -17.69 15.78
C GLY A 119 5.52 -16.86 14.57
N HIS A 120 5.50 -15.54 14.72
CA HIS A 120 5.11 -14.60 13.69
C HIS A 120 6.27 -13.66 13.35
N ASN A 121 6.34 -13.29 12.07
CA ASN A 121 7.32 -12.35 11.53
C ASN A 121 8.78 -12.68 11.91
N LEU A 122 9.10 -13.97 11.84
CA LEU A 122 10.46 -14.47 12.02
C LEU A 122 11.32 -14.09 10.79
N PRO A 123 12.64 -13.86 10.97
CA PRO A 123 13.54 -13.56 9.86
C PRO A 123 13.67 -14.76 8.90
N ASN A 124 14.15 -14.49 7.69
CA ASN A 124 14.40 -15.53 6.69
C ASN A 124 15.52 -16.47 7.18
N GLY A 125 15.31 -17.77 7.05
CA GLY A 125 16.29 -18.78 7.43
C GLY A 125 15.63 -20.03 8.00
N GLU A 126 16.28 -20.68 8.97
CA GLU A 126 15.79 -21.92 9.57
C GLU A 126 15.36 -21.69 11.03
N ALA A 127 14.09 -21.95 11.33
CA ALA A 127 13.60 -22.01 12.71
C ALA A 127 13.63 -23.43 13.24
N TYR A 128 14.31 -23.59 14.36
CA TYR A 128 14.32 -24.77 15.20
C TYR A 128 13.34 -24.53 16.33
N LEU A 129 12.27 -25.32 16.36
CA LEU A 129 11.22 -25.22 17.36
C LEU A 129 11.21 -26.50 18.18
N ASN A 130 11.29 -26.37 19.50
CA ASN A 130 11.18 -27.50 20.39
C ASN A 130 10.31 -27.17 21.61
N TYR A 131 9.67 -28.20 22.14
CA TYR A 131 8.95 -28.12 23.41
C TYR A 131 9.43 -29.21 24.35
N THR A 132 9.32 -28.93 25.65
CA THR A 132 9.63 -29.85 26.74
C THR A 132 8.62 -29.65 27.87
N PHE A 133 8.01 -30.74 28.31
CA PHE A 133 7.18 -30.78 29.50
C PHE A 133 8.03 -31.13 30.72
N PHE A 134 7.79 -30.40 31.80
CA PHE A 134 8.37 -30.64 33.10
C PHE A 134 7.28 -31.01 34.11
N SER A 135 7.49 -32.09 34.86
CA SER A 135 6.66 -32.46 36.00
C SER A 135 7.22 -31.85 37.29
N HIS A 136 6.34 -31.53 38.23
CA HIS A 136 6.76 -31.09 39.55
C HIS A 136 7.06 -32.31 40.42
N VAL A 137 8.35 -32.56 40.70
CA VAL A 137 8.78 -33.61 41.63
C VAL A 137 8.66 -33.12 43.07
N ASN A 138 9.03 -31.85 43.32
CA ASN A 138 8.84 -31.10 44.57
C ASN A 138 8.57 -29.62 44.23
N GLU A 139 8.24 -28.78 45.22
CA GLU A 139 7.96 -27.34 45.01
C GLU A 139 9.10 -26.60 44.27
N GLU A 140 10.36 -27.02 44.45
CA GLU A 140 11.54 -26.40 43.83
C GLU A 140 12.19 -27.27 42.74
N THR A 141 11.80 -28.55 42.60
CA THR A 141 12.47 -29.50 41.70
C THR A 141 11.54 -29.92 40.57
N LYS A 142 11.96 -29.57 39.35
CA LYS A 142 11.32 -29.97 38.10
C LYS A 142 12.00 -31.22 37.55
N GLY A 143 11.20 -32.22 37.18
CA GLY A 143 11.66 -33.40 36.44
C GLY A 143 11.28 -33.26 34.96
N VAL A 144 12.15 -33.69 34.05
CA VAL A 144 11.78 -33.77 32.63
C VAL A 144 10.86 -34.97 32.46
N VAL A 145 9.79 -34.81 31.68
CA VAL A 145 8.96 -35.93 31.23
C VAL A 145 9.77 -36.71 30.19
N GLU A 146 10.28 -37.90 30.55
CA GLU A 146 11.19 -38.70 29.72
C GLU A 146 10.47 -39.48 28.61
N GLU A 147 9.14 -39.55 28.67
CA GLU A 147 8.31 -40.21 27.68
C GLU A 147 8.39 -39.51 26.31
N ALA A 148 8.07 -40.26 25.25
CA ALA A 148 8.15 -39.77 23.87
C ALA A 148 7.24 -38.55 23.59
N TYR A 149 6.18 -38.36 24.38
CA TYR A 149 5.30 -37.18 24.30
C TYR A 149 5.83 -35.99 25.12
N GLY A 150 6.80 -36.21 26.00
CA GLY A 150 7.35 -35.21 26.91
C GLY A 150 8.21 -34.14 26.22
N SER A 151 8.77 -34.45 25.06
CA SER A 151 9.51 -33.49 24.25
C SER A 151 9.44 -33.81 22.76
N ASN A 152 9.47 -32.77 21.93
CA ASN A 152 9.54 -32.92 20.48
C ASN A 152 10.23 -31.71 19.85
N GLU A 153 10.80 -31.91 18.67
CA GLU A 153 11.49 -30.89 17.90
C GLU A 153 11.09 -30.93 16.42
N THR A 154 11.08 -29.76 15.79
CA THR A 154 10.88 -29.64 14.36
C THR A 154 11.72 -28.50 13.81
N VAL A 155 12.10 -28.62 12.54
CA VAL A 155 12.80 -27.57 11.80
C VAL A 155 11.90 -27.09 10.68
N ARG A 156 11.79 -25.78 10.53
CA ARG A 156 11.05 -25.16 9.45
C ARG A 156 11.88 -24.08 8.77
N THR A 157 11.96 -24.16 7.46
CA THR A 157 12.47 -23.08 6.63
C THR A 157 11.44 -21.95 6.59
N ILE A 158 11.91 -20.74 6.84
CA ILE A 158 11.12 -19.51 6.86
C ILE A 158 11.59 -18.63 5.71
N ASN A 159 10.64 -18.24 4.87
CA ASN A 159 10.85 -17.26 3.82
C ASN A 159 9.66 -16.28 3.83
N LYS A 160 9.94 -14.98 3.93
CA LYS A 160 8.92 -13.92 3.89
C LYS A 160 8.24 -13.84 2.51
N ALA A 161 8.88 -14.31 1.44
CA ALA A 161 8.28 -14.37 0.11
C ALA A 161 7.29 -15.55 -0.06
N ASP A 162 7.34 -16.55 0.83
CA ASP A 162 6.46 -17.70 0.77
C ASP A 162 5.09 -17.41 1.38
N ARG A 163 4.13 -18.31 1.13
CA ARG A 163 2.77 -18.25 1.70
C ARG A 163 2.75 -18.17 3.23
N SER A 164 3.80 -18.65 3.90
CA SER A 164 3.94 -18.59 5.35
C SER A 164 4.28 -17.20 5.87
N ASN A 165 4.79 -16.29 5.02
CA ASN A 165 5.12 -14.90 5.35
C ASN A 165 5.79 -14.75 6.74
N GLY A 166 6.91 -15.45 6.96
CA GLY A 166 7.63 -15.36 8.22
C GLY A 166 7.00 -16.14 9.40
N ARG A 167 6.02 -17.02 9.17
CA ARG A 167 5.32 -17.75 10.24
C ARG A 167 5.85 -19.18 10.40
N ALA A 168 6.00 -19.60 11.65
CA ALA A 168 6.29 -20.99 12.02
C ALA A 168 5.26 -21.49 13.03
N PHE A 169 4.78 -22.72 12.84
CA PHE A 169 3.75 -23.32 13.69
C PHE A 169 4.26 -24.62 14.29
N PHE A 170 3.98 -24.80 15.57
CA PHE A 170 4.26 -26.01 16.31
C PHE A 170 3.09 -26.39 17.22
N LYS A 171 3.03 -27.68 17.56
CA LYS A 171 1.95 -28.24 18.36
C LYS A 171 2.54 -29.17 19.41
N ALA A 172 2.12 -29.00 20.66
CA ALA A 172 2.46 -29.88 21.77
C ALA A 172 1.20 -30.60 22.26
N PRO A 173 1.01 -31.90 21.95
CA PRO A 173 -0.10 -32.67 22.47
C PRO A 173 0.05 -32.90 23.97
N TYR A 174 -1.06 -32.81 24.69
CA TYR A 174 -1.13 -33.12 26.12
C TYR A 174 -2.10 -34.27 26.45
N SER A 175 -2.67 -34.92 25.42
CA SER A 175 -3.60 -36.06 25.56
C SER A 175 -3.03 -37.26 26.31
N GLU A 176 -1.70 -37.46 26.22
CA GLU A 176 -1.01 -38.58 26.86
C GLU A 176 -0.47 -38.23 28.26
N LEU A 177 -0.56 -36.96 28.69
CA LEU A 177 -0.12 -36.53 30.01
C LEU A 177 -1.13 -36.99 31.08
N PRO A 178 -0.71 -37.74 32.11
CA PRO A 178 -1.60 -38.09 33.20
C PRO A 178 -1.97 -36.85 34.02
N GLU A 179 -3.13 -36.90 34.70
CA GLU A 179 -3.61 -35.79 35.54
C GLU A 179 -2.53 -35.33 36.54
N GLY A 180 -2.16 -34.05 36.50
CA GLY A 180 -1.09 -33.51 37.32
C GLY A 180 -0.73 -32.06 36.99
N HIS A 181 0.28 -31.55 37.68
CA HIS A 181 0.84 -30.21 37.43
C HIS A 181 2.10 -30.32 36.58
N TYR A 182 2.09 -29.60 35.45
CA TYR A 182 3.19 -29.56 34.51
C TYR A 182 3.52 -28.12 34.12
N GLU A 183 4.77 -27.93 33.73
CA GLU A 183 5.25 -26.71 33.10
C GLU A 183 5.67 -27.02 31.67
N LEU A 184 5.22 -26.21 30.72
CA LEU A 184 5.57 -26.32 29.31
C LEU A 184 6.62 -25.25 28.99
N GLU A 185 7.83 -25.69 28.65
CA GLU A 185 8.83 -24.82 28.07
C GLU A 185 8.80 -24.98 26.55
N PHE A 186 8.74 -23.86 25.85
CA PHE A 186 8.83 -23.82 24.41
C PHE A 186 9.93 -22.86 24.00
N LYS A 187 10.78 -23.32 23.07
CA LYS A 187 11.92 -22.55 22.61
C LYS A 187 11.96 -22.52 21.09
N VAL A 188 12.20 -21.32 20.57
CA VAL A 188 12.40 -21.06 19.14
C VAL A 188 13.77 -20.47 18.96
N THR A 189 14.58 -21.10 18.11
CA THR A 189 15.88 -20.58 17.70
C THR A 189 15.85 -20.39 16.19
N VAL A 190 16.02 -19.16 15.73
CA VAL A 190 16.04 -18.86 14.29
C VAL A 190 17.47 -18.55 13.86
N TYR A 191 17.96 -19.26 12.86
CA TYR A 191 19.22 -18.97 12.20
C TYR A 191 18.93 -18.22 10.91
N GLU A 192 19.32 -16.95 10.87
CA GLU A 192 19.14 -16.09 9.71
C GLU A 192 20.09 -16.50 8.58
N GLU A 193 19.55 -16.72 7.38
CA GLU A 193 20.36 -16.94 6.19
C GLU A 193 20.85 -15.57 5.67
N ARG A 194 22.10 -15.23 5.97
CA ARG A 194 22.73 -14.03 5.41
C ARG A 194 23.21 -14.34 4.00
N ASP A 195 22.56 -13.74 3.01
CA ASP A 195 23.08 -13.73 1.63
C ASP A 195 24.48 -13.11 1.63
N HIS A 196 25.51 -13.95 1.52
CA HIS A 196 26.89 -13.53 1.29
C HIS A 196 27.07 -13.08 -0.17
N LEU A 197 26.51 -11.92 -0.52
CA LEU A 197 26.69 -11.30 -1.84
C LEU A 197 27.15 -9.83 -1.75
N VAL A 198 28.10 -9.51 -0.87
CA VAL A 198 28.91 -8.28 -1.00
C VAL A 198 30.33 -8.50 -0.47
N ASP A 199 31.17 -9.23 -1.21
CA ASP A 199 32.62 -8.95 -1.22
C ASP A 199 33.33 -9.52 -2.48
N ARG A 200 32.91 -9.05 -3.66
CA ARG A 200 33.72 -9.15 -4.88
C ARG A 200 33.73 -7.81 -5.60
N GLY A 201 34.42 -6.85 -5.01
CA GLY A 201 34.59 -5.53 -5.62
C GLY A 201 35.76 -4.76 -5.03
N HIS A 202 36.87 -4.75 -5.78
CA HIS A 202 38.03 -3.85 -5.64
C HIS A 202 39.08 -4.18 -4.57
N GLY A 203 39.96 -5.12 -4.92
CA GLY A 203 41.35 -5.03 -4.49
C GLY A 203 42.01 -3.80 -5.13
N HIS A 204 42.20 -2.73 -4.36
CA HIS A 204 43.14 -1.68 -4.71
C HIS A 204 44.47 -1.96 -4.01
N HIS A 205 45.47 -2.31 -4.83
CA HIS A 205 46.88 -2.25 -4.50
C HIS A 205 47.21 -0.86 -3.95
N VAL A 206 47.74 -0.78 -2.73
CA VAL A 206 48.54 0.35 -2.27
C VAL A 206 49.92 -0.19 -1.93
N GLU A 207 50.83 0.05 -2.86
CA GLU A 207 52.27 -0.03 -2.69
C GLU A 207 52.71 1.32 -2.11
N GLU A 208 53.29 1.33 -0.91
CA GLU A 208 54.11 2.46 -0.47
C GLU A 208 55.44 1.99 0.12
N ARG A 209 56.45 2.76 -0.28
CA ARG A 209 57.89 2.69 -0.03
C ARG A 209 58.29 2.82 1.43
#